data_AF-A0A2N4YH99-F1
#
_entry.id   AF-A0A2N4YH99-F1
#
_cell.length_a   1.000
_cell.length_b   1.000
_cell.length_c   1.000
_cell.angle_alpha   90.00
_cell.angle_beta   90.00
_cell.angle_gamma   90.00
#
_symmetry.space_group_name_H-M   'P 1'
#
loop_
_entity.id
_entity.type
_entity.pdbx_description
1 polymer ?
#
loop_
_entity_poly.entity_id
_entity_poly.type
_entity_poly.pdbx_seq_one_letter_code
_entity_poly.pdbx_strand_id
1 'polypeptide(L)'
;MRLHPVQAGLHFAAASAAMFMAFVLCDGLNHLARLQAHLTPQPHAVFLPHGVAVVFAWIYGWAAMPLLYPAALVSAWLLIGSAVLEPLNMLLLGIKLAAVSLAFDLFRWAGQDARGVGQAANWKMLVAVGLAGSLIGNVPRVAVGPCCDGMAPGEKLGTYADVVAGDMAGLIFVLLAVMLVFRALRHG
;
A
#
# COMPACT_ATOMS: atom_id res chain seq x y z
N MET A 1 -1.20 -20.38 13.53
CA MET A 1 -2.49 -20.67 12.85
C MET A 1 -2.18 -21.60 11.69
N ARG A 2 -2.54 -22.90 11.73
CA ARG A 2 -2.34 -23.81 10.60
C ARG A 2 -3.54 -23.65 9.66
N LEU A 3 -3.35 -22.94 8.54
CA LEU A 3 -4.37 -22.82 7.51
C LEU A 3 -4.45 -24.13 6.71
N HIS A 4 -5.66 -24.63 6.46
CA HIS A 4 -5.86 -25.73 5.52
C HIS A 4 -5.41 -25.27 4.11
N PRO A 5 -4.79 -26.12 3.27
CA PRO A 5 -4.22 -25.69 1.98
C PRO A 5 -5.22 -24.96 1.07
N VAL A 6 -6.50 -25.36 1.10
CA VAL A 6 -7.59 -24.71 0.36
C VAL A 6 -7.86 -23.29 0.85
N GLN A 7 -7.83 -23.06 2.17
CA GLN A 7 -8.03 -21.73 2.75
C GLN A 7 -6.85 -20.80 2.42
N ALA A 8 -5.62 -21.32 2.48
CA ALA A 8 -4.43 -20.55 2.09
C ALA A 8 -4.51 -20.07 0.63
N GLY A 9 -4.96 -20.94 -0.29
CA GLY A 9 -5.18 -20.58 -1.69
C GLY A 9 -6.20 -19.45 -1.86
N LEU A 10 -7.31 -19.49 -1.11
CA LEU A 10 -8.33 -18.44 -1.15
C LEU A 10 -7.81 -17.08 -0.64
N HIS A 11 -7.09 -17.08 0.49
CA HIS A 11 -6.50 -15.85 1.03
C HIS A 11 -5.49 -15.22 0.07
N PHE A 12 -4.68 -16.05 -0.60
CA PHE A 12 -3.76 -15.61 -1.64
C PHE A 12 -4.48 -15.03 -2.87
N ALA A 13 -5.54 -15.69 -3.34
CA ALA A 13 -6.34 -15.21 -4.47
C ALA A 13 -7.01 -13.87 -4.14
N ALA A 14 -7.57 -13.73 -2.94
CA ALA A 14 -8.18 -12.48 -2.47
C ALA A 14 -7.15 -11.34 -2.35
N ALA A 15 -5.97 -11.63 -1.79
CA ALA A 15 -4.86 -10.68 -1.72
C ALA A 15 -4.41 -10.22 -3.11
N SER A 16 -4.28 -11.19 -4.03
CA SER A 16 -3.86 -10.94 -5.40
C SER A 16 -4.88 -10.09 -6.16
N ALA A 17 -6.16 -10.43 -6.07
CA ALA A 17 -7.23 -9.67 -6.71
C ALA A 17 -7.33 -8.25 -6.15
N ALA A 18 -7.27 -8.07 -4.82
CA ALA A 18 -7.33 -6.76 -4.20
C ALA A 18 -6.13 -5.88 -4.61
N MET A 19 -4.92 -6.45 -4.61
CA MET A 19 -3.71 -5.73 -5.01
C MET A 19 -3.74 -5.36 -6.49
N PHE A 20 -4.08 -6.30 -7.37
CA PHE A 20 -4.18 -6.04 -8.81
C PHE A 20 -5.23 -4.98 -9.12
N MET A 21 -6.43 -5.07 -8.53
CA MET A 21 -7.48 -4.06 -8.68
C MET A 21 -7.03 -2.68 -8.18
N ALA A 22 -6.31 -2.61 -7.05
CA ALA A 22 -5.79 -1.35 -6.55
C ALA A 22 -4.79 -0.71 -7.52
N PHE A 23 -3.93 -1.52 -8.13
CA PHE A 23 -2.99 -1.07 -9.17
C PHE A 23 -3.71 -0.59 -10.43
N VAL A 24 -4.69 -1.34 -10.94
CA VAL A 24 -5.50 -0.96 -12.12
C VAL A 24 -6.28 0.34 -11.87
N LEU A 25 -6.94 0.46 -10.72
CA LEU A 25 -7.68 1.68 -10.37
C LEU A 25 -6.74 2.88 -10.20
N CYS A 26 -5.57 2.67 -9.60
CA CYS A 26 -4.56 3.72 -9.47
C CYS A 26 -4.10 4.19 -10.85
N ASP A 27 -3.73 3.27 -11.74
CA ASP A 27 -3.32 3.60 -13.12
C ASP A 27 -4.43 4.33 -13.89
N GLY A 28 -5.67 3.84 -13.81
CA GLY A 28 -6.84 4.48 -14.43
C GLY A 28 -7.09 5.91 -13.91
N LEU A 29 -6.97 6.15 -12.60
CA LEU A 29 -7.08 7.49 -12.01
C LEU A 29 -5.98 8.43 -12.53
N ASN A 30 -4.75 7.93 -12.68
CA ASN A 30 -3.66 8.72 -13.25
C ASN A 30 -3.90 9.04 -14.72
N HIS A 31 -4.41 8.08 -15.49
CA HIS A 31 -4.76 8.31 -16.88
C HIS A 31 -5.85 9.38 -17.02
N LEU A 32 -6.89 9.32 -16.18
CA LEU A 32 -7.95 10.34 -16.15
C LEU A 32 -7.41 11.73 -15.76
N ALA A 33 -6.54 11.80 -14.75
CA ALA A 33 -5.91 13.04 -14.33
C ALA A 33 -5.08 13.68 -15.46
N ARG A 34 -4.33 12.87 -16.23
CA ARG A 34 -3.57 13.35 -17.40
C ARG A 34 -4.46 13.87 -18.53
N LEU A 35 -5.65 13.27 -18.72
CA LEU A 35 -6.62 13.76 -19.70
C LEU A 35 -7.20 15.13 -19.31
N GLN A 36 -7.40 15.36 -18.02
CA GLN A 36 -7.96 16.62 -17.49
C GLN A 36 -6.91 17.74 -17.37
N ALA A 37 -5.66 17.39 -17.04
CA ALA A 37 -4.57 18.35 -16.89
C ALA A 37 -3.68 18.37 -18.14
N HIS A 38 -3.92 19.30 -19.06
CA HIS A 38 -3.02 19.56 -20.19
C HIS A 38 -1.66 20.17 -19.79
N LEU A 39 -1.42 20.47 -18.51
CA LEU A 39 -0.22 21.14 -18.04
C LEU A 39 0.15 20.62 -16.64
N THR A 40 1.35 20.07 -16.50
CA THR A 40 2.04 19.55 -15.29
C THR A 40 1.81 18.08 -14.90
N PRO A 41 2.88 17.25 -14.85
CA PRO A 41 2.82 15.90 -14.30
C PRO A 41 2.66 15.98 -12.78
N GLN A 42 1.51 15.54 -12.26
CA GLN A 42 1.33 15.37 -10.83
C GLN A 42 1.80 13.97 -10.39
N PRO A 43 2.54 13.84 -9.28
CA PRO A 43 2.73 12.56 -8.62
C PRO A 43 1.36 11.93 -8.29
N HIS A 44 1.30 10.60 -8.23
CA HIS A 44 0.06 9.85 -8.01
C HIS A 44 -0.78 10.45 -6.87
N ALA A 45 -1.85 11.18 -7.20
CA ALA A 45 -2.67 11.86 -6.21
C ALA A 45 -3.32 10.88 -5.22
N VAL A 46 -3.48 9.62 -5.63
CA VAL A 46 -4.05 8.53 -4.83
C VAL A 46 -3.29 7.24 -5.13
N PHE A 47 -2.63 6.64 -4.15
CA PHE A 47 -1.94 5.35 -4.28
C PHE A 47 -2.63 4.26 -3.45
N LEU A 48 -3.62 3.61 -4.06
CA LEU A 48 -4.46 2.57 -3.46
C LEU A 48 -3.69 1.33 -2.93
N PRO A 49 -2.59 0.85 -3.56
CA PRO A 49 -1.88 -0.33 -3.07
C PRO A 49 -1.38 -0.21 -1.62
N HIS A 50 -1.07 1.01 -1.16
CA HIS A 50 -0.69 1.25 0.24
C HIS A 50 -1.84 0.94 1.20
N GLY A 51 -3.06 1.38 0.88
CA GLY A 51 -4.24 1.07 1.67
C GLY A 51 -4.52 -0.44 1.78
N VAL A 52 -4.36 -1.16 0.66
CA VAL A 52 -4.47 -2.63 0.64
C VAL A 52 -3.41 -3.26 1.56
N ALA A 53 -2.17 -2.79 1.49
CA ALA A 53 -1.10 -3.28 2.35
C ALA A 53 -1.41 -3.06 3.84
N VAL A 54 -1.96 -1.91 4.23
CA VAL A 54 -2.39 -1.62 5.61
C VAL A 54 -3.49 -2.57 6.08
N VAL A 55 -4.53 -2.78 5.27
CA VAL A 55 -5.64 -3.68 5.63
C VAL A 55 -5.16 -5.13 5.77
N PHE A 56 -4.37 -5.61 4.83
CA PHE A 56 -3.85 -6.97 4.90
C PHE A 56 -2.81 -7.15 6.02
N ALA A 57 -1.95 -6.16 6.28
CA ALA A 57 -1.05 -6.20 7.43
C ALA A 57 -1.80 -6.09 8.77
N TRP A 58 -2.98 -5.48 8.81
CA TRP A 58 -3.85 -5.50 9.98
C TRP A 58 -4.43 -6.91 10.22
N ILE A 59 -4.91 -7.59 9.17
CA ILE A 59 -5.54 -8.92 9.25
C ILE A 59 -4.50 -10.03 9.47
N TYR A 60 -3.39 -10.00 8.72
CA TYR A 60 -2.43 -11.11 8.63
C TYR A 60 -1.07 -10.80 9.29
N GLY A 61 -0.84 -9.57 9.76
CA GLY A 61 0.47 -9.15 10.28
C GLY A 61 1.57 -9.35 9.23
N TRP A 62 2.70 -9.92 9.63
CA TRP A 62 3.82 -10.23 8.74
C TRP A 62 3.49 -11.24 7.63
N ALA A 63 2.46 -12.08 7.80
CA ALA A 63 2.03 -13.00 6.75
C ALA A 63 1.41 -12.27 5.54
N ALA A 64 1.08 -10.98 5.66
CA ALA A 64 0.70 -10.14 4.53
C ALA A 64 1.83 -10.00 3.49
N MET A 65 3.10 -10.04 3.90
CA MET A 65 4.22 -9.84 2.98
C MET A 65 4.28 -10.93 1.88
N PRO A 66 4.36 -12.24 2.19
CA PRO A 66 4.37 -13.27 1.16
C PRO A 66 3.04 -13.37 0.38
N LEU A 67 1.93 -12.88 0.92
CA LEU A 67 0.64 -12.80 0.21
C LEU A 67 0.62 -11.67 -0.83
N LEU A 68 1.12 -10.49 -0.45
CA LEU A 68 1.00 -9.28 -1.25
C LEU A 68 2.18 -9.05 -2.20
N TYR A 69 3.41 -9.39 -1.79
CA TYR A 69 4.60 -9.09 -2.57
C TYR A 69 4.60 -9.67 -3.99
N PRO A 70 4.34 -10.98 -4.21
CA PRO A 70 4.28 -11.52 -5.57
C PRO A 70 3.14 -10.89 -6.38
N ALA A 71 1.97 -10.65 -5.76
CA ALA A 71 0.86 -9.99 -6.42
C ALA A 71 1.19 -8.55 -6.82
N ALA A 72 1.82 -7.78 -5.95
CA ALA A 72 2.24 -6.41 -6.22
C ALA A 72 3.30 -6.37 -7.32
N LEU A 73 4.26 -7.29 -7.30
CA LEU A 73 5.30 -7.38 -8.33
C LEU A 73 4.71 -7.69 -9.71
N VAL A 74 3.84 -8.71 -9.80
CA VAL A 74 3.17 -9.07 -11.06
C VAL A 74 2.27 -7.94 -11.54
N SER A 75 1.49 -7.32 -10.64
CA SER A 75 0.60 -6.21 -11.00
C SER A 75 1.38 -5.01 -11.54
N ALA A 76 2.46 -4.63 -10.85
CA ALA A 76 3.32 -3.55 -11.29
C ALA A 76 4.04 -3.88 -12.60
N TRP A 77 4.46 -5.13 -12.80
CA TRP A 77 5.08 -5.55 -14.05
C TRP A 77 4.13 -5.45 -15.24
N LEU A 78 2.88 -5.89 -15.06
CA LEU A 78 1.86 -5.86 -16.11
C LEU A 78 1.43 -4.44 -16.50
N LEU A 79 1.41 -3.49 -15.55
CA LEU A 79 0.90 -2.13 -15.79
C LEU A 79 2.01 -1.09 -16.04
N ILE A 80 3.14 -1.21 -15.35
CA ILE A 80 4.22 -0.22 -15.36
C ILE A 80 5.40 -0.71 -16.23
N GLY A 81 5.50 -2.02 -16.46
CA GLY A 81 6.53 -2.62 -17.31
C GLY A 81 7.67 -3.29 -16.56
N SER A 82 8.66 -3.81 -17.30
CA SER A 82 9.73 -4.66 -16.78
C SER A 82 10.73 -3.98 -15.86
N ALA A 83 10.78 -2.64 -15.83
CA ALA A 83 11.68 -1.89 -14.95
C ALA A 83 11.46 -2.24 -13.47
N VAL A 84 10.23 -2.62 -13.07
CA VAL A 84 9.95 -3.03 -11.69
C VAL A 84 10.67 -4.32 -11.28
N LEU A 85 11.06 -5.16 -12.26
CA LEU A 85 11.78 -6.42 -12.03
C LEU A 85 13.29 -6.20 -11.85
N GLU A 86 13.78 -4.97 -11.95
CA GLU A 86 15.16 -4.68 -11.58
C GLU A 86 15.38 -4.90 -10.07
N PRO A 87 16.55 -5.44 -9.66
CA PRO A 87 16.78 -5.83 -8.26
C PRO A 87 16.51 -4.72 -7.24
N LEU A 88 16.90 -3.48 -7.56
CA LEU A 88 16.66 -2.33 -6.69
C LEU A 88 15.15 -2.02 -6.56
N ASN A 89 14.40 -2.03 -7.66
CA ASN A 89 12.97 -1.74 -7.64
C ASN A 89 12.16 -2.82 -6.91
N MET A 90 12.53 -4.09 -7.11
CA MET A 90 12.00 -5.21 -6.35
C MET A 90 12.22 -5.03 -4.84
N LEU A 91 13.46 -4.70 -4.45
CA LEU A 91 13.82 -4.46 -3.06
C LEU A 91 13.03 -3.28 -2.48
N LEU A 92 12.93 -2.16 -3.19
CA LEU A 92 12.18 -0.98 -2.74
C LEU A 92 10.69 -1.26 -2.58
N LEU A 93 10.08 -2.03 -3.49
CA LEU A 93 8.70 -2.49 -3.36
C LEU A 93 8.52 -3.39 -2.12
N GLY A 94 9.45 -4.30 -1.89
CA GLY A 94 9.46 -5.18 -0.72
C GLY A 94 9.57 -4.40 0.59
N ILE A 95 10.48 -3.42 0.64
CA ILE A 95 10.64 -2.52 1.79
C ILE A 95 9.36 -1.73 2.03
N LYS A 96 8.73 -1.19 0.97
CA LYS A 96 7.48 -0.44 1.10
C LYS A 96 6.37 -1.28 1.74
N LEU A 97 6.20 -2.53 1.32
CA LEU A 97 5.22 -3.45 1.93
C LEU A 97 5.60 -3.84 3.37
N ALA A 98 6.88 -4.13 3.62
CA ALA A 98 7.37 -4.51 4.94
C ALA A 98 7.25 -3.36 5.96
N ALA A 99 7.45 -2.12 5.53
CA ALA A 99 7.35 -0.93 6.36
C ALA A 99 5.99 -0.79 7.05
N VAL A 100 4.91 -1.22 6.38
CA VAL A 100 3.56 -1.23 6.97
C VAL A 100 3.48 -2.23 8.13
N SER A 101 3.96 -3.46 7.93
CA SER A 101 3.98 -4.47 8.99
C SER A 101 4.85 -4.06 10.17
N LEU A 102 5.99 -3.44 9.88
CA LEU A 102 6.90 -2.86 10.87
C LEU A 102 6.22 -1.72 11.65
N ALA A 103 5.47 -0.83 10.99
CA ALA A 103 4.78 0.28 11.65
C ALA A 103 3.80 -0.22 12.72
N PHE A 104 2.99 -1.23 12.43
CA PHE A 104 2.14 -1.85 13.46
C PHE A 104 2.95 -2.42 14.63
N ASP A 105 4.10 -3.03 14.38
CA ASP A 105 4.95 -3.57 15.44
C ASP A 105 5.52 -2.47 16.33
N LEU A 106 5.91 -1.33 15.75
CA LEU A 106 6.35 -0.15 16.50
C LEU A 106 5.24 0.38 17.40
N PHE A 107 4.02 0.51 16.88
CA PHE A 107 2.88 0.95 17.67
C PHE A 107 2.52 -0.06 18.78
N ARG A 108 2.59 -1.36 18.49
CA ARG A 108 2.42 -2.42 19.50
C ARG A 108 3.47 -2.31 20.61
N TRP A 109 4.73 -2.04 20.27
CA TRP A 109 5.79 -1.81 21.26
C TRP A 109 5.57 -0.53 22.07
N ALA A 110 4.93 0.49 21.50
CA ALA A 110 4.49 1.68 22.20
C ALA A 110 3.20 1.49 23.04
N GLY A 111 2.72 0.24 23.18
CA GLY A 111 1.51 -0.08 23.96
C GLY A 111 0.20 0.19 23.25
N GLN A 112 0.22 0.50 21.94
CA GLN A 112 -0.95 0.75 21.11
C GLN A 112 -1.07 -0.36 20.06
N ASP A 113 -1.71 -1.48 20.41
CA ASP A 113 -1.90 -2.59 19.46
C ASP A 113 -3.22 -2.45 18.70
N ALA A 114 -3.14 -2.32 17.38
CA ALA A 114 -4.33 -2.30 16.52
C ALA A 114 -4.79 -3.71 16.09
N ARG A 115 -3.99 -4.76 16.33
CA ARG A 115 -4.21 -6.13 15.83
C ARG A 115 -4.74 -7.09 16.92
N GLY A 116 -5.39 -6.58 17.96
CA GLY A 116 -5.88 -7.41 19.07
C GLY A 116 -7.02 -8.36 18.69
N VAL A 117 -6.98 -9.60 19.21
CA VAL A 117 -8.06 -10.58 19.04
C VAL A 117 -9.35 -10.03 19.66
N GLY A 118 -10.44 -9.99 18.87
CA GLY A 118 -11.73 -9.48 19.32
C GLY A 118 -11.82 -7.95 19.40
N GLN A 119 -10.77 -7.22 19.04
CA GLN A 119 -10.84 -5.76 18.94
C GLN A 119 -11.47 -5.36 17.61
N ALA A 120 -12.42 -4.43 17.68
CA ALA A 120 -12.96 -3.79 16.49
C ALA A 120 -11.86 -2.98 15.77
N ALA A 121 -11.98 -2.87 14.44
CA ALA A 121 -11.09 -2.02 13.65
C ALA A 121 -11.12 -0.58 14.16
N ASN A 122 -10.02 -0.10 14.75
CA ASN A 122 -9.88 1.30 15.09
C ASN A 122 -9.32 2.06 13.87
N TRP A 123 -10.21 2.68 13.10
CA TRP A 123 -9.83 3.38 11.86
C TRP A 123 -8.77 4.47 12.09
N LYS A 124 -8.80 5.17 13.25
CA LYS A 124 -7.80 6.20 13.58
C LYS A 124 -6.41 5.58 13.71
N MET A 125 -6.37 4.40 14.33
CA MET A 125 -5.13 3.64 14.49
C MET A 125 -4.61 3.10 13.17
N LEU A 126 -5.49 2.60 12.30
CA LEU A 126 -5.12 2.17 10.94
C LEU A 126 -4.55 3.33 10.11
N VAL A 127 -5.12 4.52 10.24
CA VAL A 127 -4.60 5.75 9.60
C VAL A 127 -3.24 6.13 10.18
N ALA A 128 -3.06 6.11 11.51
CA ALA A 128 -1.79 6.43 12.14
C ALA A 128 -0.67 5.45 11.75
N VAL A 129 -0.97 4.15 11.76
CA VAL A 129 -0.04 3.11 11.32
C VAL A 129 0.26 3.23 9.84
N GLY A 130 -0.74 3.49 9.01
CA GLY A 130 -0.56 3.69 7.58
C GLY A 130 0.32 4.91 7.26
N LEU A 131 0.19 6.00 8.03
CA LEU A 131 1.08 7.15 7.94
C LEU A 131 2.52 6.78 8.29
N ALA A 132 2.73 6.11 9.43
CA ALA A 132 4.06 5.66 9.83
C ALA A 132 4.69 4.70 8.81
N GLY A 133 3.91 3.75 8.28
CA GLY A 133 4.36 2.83 7.24
C GLY A 133 4.74 3.56 5.94
N SER A 134 3.97 4.58 5.55
CA SER A 134 4.29 5.42 4.38
C SER A 134 5.57 6.23 4.59
N LEU A 135 5.72 6.86 5.76
CA LEU A 135 6.93 7.61 6.10
C LEU A 135 8.17 6.70 6.04
N ILE A 136 8.12 5.52 6.67
CA ILE A 136 9.24 4.57 6.69
C ILE A 136 9.51 4.02 5.29
N GLY A 137 8.46 3.58 4.58
CA GLY A 137 8.59 2.88 3.30
C GLY A 137 9.04 3.76 2.14
N ASN A 138 8.72 5.06 2.16
CA ASN A 138 9.10 5.97 1.07
C ASN A 138 10.48 6.59 1.22
N VAL A 139 11.09 6.57 2.42
CA VAL A 139 12.48 7.06 2.63
C VAL A 139 13.47 6.43 1.64
N PRO A 140 13.63 5.09 1.56
CA PRO A 140 14.59 4.50 0.63
C PRO A 140 14.18 4.71 -0.83
N ARG A 141 12.87 4.73 -1.13
CA ARG A 141 12.36 4.99 -2.47
C ARG A 141 12.77 6.36 -2.99
N VAL A 142 12.70 7.40 -2.17
CA VAL A 142 13.09 8.76 -2.56
C VAL A 142 14.60 8.97 -2.48
N ALA A 143 15.27 8.33 -1.51
CA ALA A 143 16.70 8.48 -1.33
C ALA A 143 17.50 7.91 -2.51
N VAL A 144 17.20 6.67 -2.92
CA VAL A 144 17.99 5.90 -3.89
C VAL A 144 17.18 5.33 -5.05
N GLY A 145 15.86 5.54 -5.09
CA GLY A 145 15.03 4.98 -6.15
C GLY A 145 15.22 5.69 -7.49
N PRO A 146 15.10 4.96 -8.62
CA PRO A 146 15.28 5.54 -9.96
C PRO A 146 14.35 6.72 -10.26
N CYS A 147 13.18 6.79 -9.61
CA CYS A 147 12.23 7.89 -9.78
C CYS A 147 12.75 9.25 -9.31
N CYS A 148 13.79 9.26 -8.46
CA CYS A 148 14.33 10.48 -7.86
C CYS A 148 15.84 10.61 -8.07
N ASP A 149 16.42 9.82 -8.98
CA ASP A 149 17.84 9.91 -9.29
C ASP A 149 18.16 11.26 -9.94
N GLY A 150 19.30 11.86 -9.58
CA GLY A 150 19.70 13.19 -10.04
C GLY A 150 18.92 14.39 -9.46
N MET A 151 17.83 14.19 -8.71
CA MET A 151 17.08 15.28 -8.07
C MET A 151 17.88 15.96 -6.96
N ALA A 152 17.76 17.29 -6.86
CA ALA A 152 18.32 18.06 -5.75
C ALA A 152 17.62 17.71 -4.43
N PRO A 153 18.26 17.90 -3.26
CA PRO A 153 17.67 17.56 -1.96
C PRO A 153 16.29 18.19 -1.71
N GLY A 154 16.07 19.44 -2.15
CA GLY A 154 14.77 20.11 -2.02
C GLY A 154 13.65 19.46 -2.85
N GLU A 155 13.97 19.02 -4.07
CA GLU A 155 13.02 18.32 -4.95
C GLU A 155 12.68 16.93 -4.42
N LYS A 156 13.67 16.24 -3.83
CA LYS A 156 13.44 14.98 -3.12
C LYS A 156 12.49 15.15 -1.94
N LEU A 157 12.62 16.22 -1.16
CA LEU A 157 11.71 16.52 -0.05
C LEU A 157 10.27 16.77 -0.54
N GLY A 158 10.10 17.54 -1.62
CA GLY A 158 8.79 17.74 -2.25
C GLY A 158 8.18 16.42 -2.72
N THR A 159 8.95 15.62 -3.46
CA THR A 159 8.52 14.31 -3.94
C THR A 159 8.16 13.37 -2.79
N TYR A 160 8.91 13.41 -1.68
CA TYR A 160 8.61 12.63 -0.49
C TYR A 160 7.27 13.02 0.14
N ALA A 161 7.00 14.31 0.27
CA ALA A 161 5.72 14.80 0.78
C ALA A 161 4.56 14.36 -0.12
N ASP A 162 4.73 14.47 -1.44
CA ASP A 162 3.72 14.10 -2.42
C ASP A 162 3.39 12.61 -2.41
N VAL A 163 4.40 11.74 -2.33
CA VAL A 163 4.17 10.28 -2.30
C VAL A 163 3.52 9.85 -0.98
N VAL A 164 3.86 10.50 0.13
CA VAL A 164 3.20 10.26 1.42
C VAL A 164 1.74 10.73 1.36
N ALA A 165 1.46 11.89 0.77
CA ALA A 165 0.10 12.38 0.57
C ALA A 165 -0.72 11.40 -0.30
N GLY A 166 -0.15 10.91 -1.40
CA GLY A 166 -0.78 9.92 -2.27
C GLY A 166 -1.09 8.59 -1.56
N ASP A 167 -0.14 8.09 -0.76
CA ASP A 167 -0.35 6.90 0.08
C ASP A 167 -1.49 7.09 1.08
N MET A 168 -1.55 8.25 1.75
CA MET A 168 -2.60 8.56 2.73
C MET A 168 -3.97 8.71 2.07
N ALA A 169 -4.06 9.37 0.92
CA ALA A 169 -5.28 9.44 0.14
C ALA A 169 -5.76 8.03 -0.25
N GLY A 170 -4.84 7.19 -0.76
CA GLY A 170 -5.12 5.81 -1.10
C GLY A 170 -5.61 4.97 0.08
N LEU A 171 -5.00 5.14 1.25
CA LEU A 171 -5.42 4.49 2.48
C LEU A 171 -6.85 4.87 2.88
N ILE A 172 -7.18 6.17 2.89
CA ILE A 172 -8.53 6.62 3.24
C ILE A 172 -9.56 6.04 2.27
N PHE A 173 -9.27 6.06 0.96
CA PHE A 173 -10.14 5.45 -0.05
C PHE A 173 -10.38 3.96 0.19
N VAL A 174 -9.32 3.19 0.46
CA VAL A 174 -9.43 1.75 0.73
C VAL A 174 -10.22 1.49 2.01
N LEU A 175 -9.99 2.24 3.08
CA LEU A 175 -10.75 2.07 4.33
C LEU A 175 -12.24 2.37 4.14
N LEU A 176 -12.59 3.40 3.35
CA LEU A 176 -13.98 3.70 3.00
C LEU A 176 -14.61 2.58 2.17
N ALA A 177 -13.89 2.07 1.15
CA ALA A 177 -14.38 0.97 0.32
C ALA A 177 -14.63 -0.30 1.15
N VAL A 178 -13.69 -0.67 2.02
CA VAL A 178 -13.83 -1.82 2.93
C VAL A 178 -15.00 -1.64 3.88
N MET A 179 -15.19 -0.43 4.43
CA MET A 179 -16.34 -0.12 5.29
C MET A 179 -17.68 -0.28 4.57
N LEU A 180 -17.79 0.21 3.32
CA LEU A 180 -18.98 0.08 2.51
C LEU A 180 -19.29 -1.39 2.17
N VAL A 181 -18.27 -2.18 1.83
CA VAL A 181 -18.41 -3.62 1.57
C VAL A 181 -18.93 -4.34 2.82
N PHE A 182 -18.31 -4.14 3.99
CA PHE A 182 -18.78 -4.77 5.23
C PHE A 182 -20.20 -4.31 5.62
N ARG A 183 -20.53 -3.05 5.39
CA ARG A 183 -21.89 -2.55 5.61
C ARG A 183 -22.89 -3.23 4.68
N ALA A 184 -22.58 -3.41 3.41
CA ALA A 184 -23.45 -4.11 2.46
C ALA A 184 -23.65 -5.58 2.86
N LEU A 185 -22.57 -6.28 3.22
CA LEU A 185 -22.61 -7.68 3.66
C LEU A 185 -23.36 -7.90 4.98
N ARG A 186 -23.47 -6.87 5.83
CA ARG A 186 -24.24 -6.95 7.09
C ARG A 186 -25.75 -6.79 6.87
N HIS A 187 -26.16 -6.19 5.77
CA HIS A 187 -27.55 -5.86 5.45
C HIS A 187 -28.17 -6.74 4.34
N GLY A 188 -27.42 -7.70 3.79
CA GLY A 188 -27.91 -8.75 2.89
C GLY A 188 -27.91 -10.10 3.58
#